data_AF-A0A956W2N7-F1
#
_entry.id   AF-A0A956W2N7-F1
#
_cell.length_a   1.000
_cell.length_b   1.000
_cell.length_c   1.000
_cell.angle_alpha   90.00
_cell.angle_beta   90.00
_cell.angle_gamma   90.00
#
_symmetry.space_group_name_H-M   'P 1'
#
loop_
_entity.id
_entity.type
_entity.pdbx_description
1 polymer ?
#
loop_
_entity_poly.entity_id
_entity_poly.type
_entity_poly.pdbx_seq_one_letter_code
_entity_poly.pdbx_strand_id
1 'polypeptide(L)'
;VGAGASTGFAPYKIENILVDGYDVVVNKPKVAAYRAPGSPQAAFAIESAMSELAEKLGMDPIELRLKNVIRPGDRLPTGVPLLPTGCEEMEKAMRSHPHYNAPIEGPNRGRGVAVGFWGNAGNSSSATVSVTADGGVTLVTGSVDIGGTRASLAMQAAEVLGITAEDVRPSVGDTASVGWTGQT
;
A
#
# COMPACT_ATOMS: atom_id res chain seq x y z
N VAL A 1 10.92 -11.40 -4.57
CA VAL A 1 12.14 -10.57 -4.55
C VAL A 1 11.88 -9.14 -5.03
N GLY A 2 11.42 -8.92 -6.27
CA GLY A 2 11.31 -7.57 -6.85
C GLY A 2 10.44 -6.54 -6.08
N ALA A 3 9.30 -6.96 -5.51
CA ALA A 3 8.45 -6.04 -4.74
C ALA A 3 9.15 -5.51 -3.47
N GLY A 4 9.76 -6.42 -2.68
CA GLY A 4 10.55 -6.04 -1.50
C GLY A 4 11.73 -5.13 -1.86
N ALA A 5 12.46 -5.45 -2.93
CA ALA A 5 13.55 -4.63 -3.45
C ALA A 5 13.12 -3.19 -3.81
N SER A 6 11.85 -2.99 -4.19
CA SER A 6 11.33 -1.68 -4.58
C SER A 6 10.79 -0.89 -3.38
N THR A 7 10.07 -1.54 -2.45
CA THR A 7 9.33 -0.86 -1.39
C THR A 7 10.18 -0.02 -0.44
N GLY A 8 11.35 -0.52 -0.02
CA GLY A 8 12.17 0.19 0.98
C GLY A 8 12.77 1.49 0.46
N PHE A 9 13.14 1.52 -0.82
CA PHE A 9 13.83 2.68 -1.43
C PHE A 9 12.88 3.63 -2.16
N ALA A 10 11.70 3.17 -2.56
CA ALA A 10 10.75 3.97 -3.31
C ALA A 10 10.28 5.29 -2.63
N PRO A 11 10.26 5.44 -1.29
CA PRO A 11 9.97 6.73 -0.65
C PRO A 11 11.04 7.81 -0.86
N TYR A 12 12.23 7.42 -1.33
CA TYR A 12 13.41 8.27 -1.34
C TYR A 12 13.97 8.50 -2.75
N LYS A 13 14.38 9.73 -3.02
CA LYS A 13 15.18 10.08 -4.19
C LYS A 13 16.63 9.70 -3.93
N ILE A 14 17.08 8.62 -4.57
CA ILE A 14 18.45 8.12 -4.46
C ILE A 14 19.10 8.16 -5.85
N GLU A 15 20.11 9.01 -6.02
CA GLU A 15 20.79 9.18 -7.33
C GLU A 15 21.54 7.92 -7.77
N ASN A 16 22.16 7.22 -6.82
CA ASN A 16 23.02 6.07 -7.07
C ASN A 16 22.50 4.88 -6.27
N ILE A 17 21.86 3.93 -6.96
CA ILE A 17 21.25 2.76 -6.33
C ILE A 17 21.56 1.49 -7.12
N LEU A 18 21.95 0.44 -6.41
CA LEU A 18 22.08 -0.92 -6.92
C LEU A 18 21.33 -1.84 -5.97
N VAL A 19 20.43 -2.68 -6.51
CA VAL A 19 19.67 -3.64 -5.71
C VAL A 19 19.79 -5.02 -6.33
N ASP A 20 20.49 -5.91 -5.62
CA ASP A 20 20.57 -7.33 -5.95
C ASP A 20 19.62 -8.12 -5.06
N GLY A 21 18.83 -8.99 -5.67
CA GLY A 21 17.86 -9.81 -4.97
C GLY A 21 17.93 -11.26 -5.43
N TYR A 22 18.04 -12.17 -4.46
CA TYR A 22 18.19 -13.60 -4.70
C TYR A 22 16.99 -14.36 -4.13
N ASP A 23 16.40 -15.25 -4.92
CA ASP A 23 15.44 -16.23 -4.43
C ASP A 23 16.19 -17.55 -4.19
N VAL A 24 16.37 -17.90 -2.91
CA VAL A 24 17.21 -19.04 -2.51
C VAL A 24 16.33 -20.22 -2.19
N VAL A 25 16.43 -21.26 -3.02
CA VAL A 25 15.71 -22.52 -2.82
C VAL A 25 16.33 -23.28 -1.65
N VAL A 26 15.47 -23.73 -0.72
CA VAL A 26 15.87 -24.50 0.46
C VAL A 26 14.91 -25.68 0.68
N ASN A 27 15.35 -26.71 1.39
CA ASN A 27 14.54 -27.89 1.70
C ASN A 27 13.52 -27.64 2.83
N LYS A 28 12.60 -26.69 2.61
CA LYS A 28 11.52 -26.31 3.54
C LYS A 28 10.21 -26.18 2.73
N PRO A 29 9.03 -26.14 3.38
CA PRO A 29 7.78 -25.83 2.69
C PRO A 29 7.88 -24.54 1.86
N LYS A 30 7.30 -24.57 0.66
CA LYS A 30 7.34 -23.45 -0.29
C LYS A 30 6.72 -22.20 0.35
N VAL A 31 7.40 -21.07 0.23
CA VAL A 31 6.85 -19.77 0.63
C VAL A 31 5.74 -19.33 -0.32
N ALA A 32 4.74 -18.64 0.21
CA ALA A 32 3.63 -18.08 -0.56
C ALA A 32 3.48 -16.59 -0.26
N ALA A 33 2.59 -15.93 -1.00
CA ALA A 33 2.25 -14.53 -0.72
C ALA A 33 1.70 -14.39 0.70
N TYR A 34 2.32 -13.51 1.48
CA TYR A 34 1.79 -12.99 2.74
C TYR A 34 1.73 -11.47 2.62
N ARG A 35 0.78 -10.83 3.31
CA ARG A 35 0.38 -9.43 3.07
C ARG A 35 1.57 -8.51 2.75
N ALA A 36 1.53 -7.90 1.56
CA ALA A 36 2.63 -7.18 0.92
C ALA A 36 3.90 -8.05 0.70
N PRO A 37 3.90 -9.00 -0.25
CA PRO A 37 4.94 -10.03 -0.36
C PRO A 37 6.37 -9.48 -0.47
N GLY A 38 7.17 -9.71 0.59
CA GLY A 38 8.58 -9.32 0.67
C GLY A 38 8.83 -7.87 1.12
N SER A 39 7.79 -7.05 1.23
CA SER A 39 7.93 -5.63 1.56
C SER A 39 8.13 -5.33 3.03
N PRO A 40 7.43 -5.97 3.99
CA PRO A 40 7.68 -5.73 5.40
C PRO A 40 9.15 -5.97 5.81
N GLN A 41 9.77 -7.03 5.28
CA GLN A 41 11.16 -7.37 5.58
C GLN A 41 12.13 -6.33 5.03
N ALA A 42 11.91 -5.87 3.79
CA ALA A 42 12.75 -4.87 3.16
C ALA A 42 12.55 -3.48 3.79
N ALA A 43 11.29 -3.07 4.04
CA ALA A 43 10.96 -1.82 4.69
C ALA A 43 11.60 -1.73 6.09
N PHE A 44 11.55 -2.80 6.87
CA PHE A 44 12.22 -2.86 8.17
C PHE A 44 13.72 -2.58 8.04
N ALA A 45 14.42 -3.29 7.17
CA ALA A 45 15.86 -3.11 7.00
C ALA A 45 16.24 -1.68 6.56
N ILE A 46 15.51 -1.12 5.60
CA ILE A 46 15.82 0.23 5.07
C ILE A 46 15.44 1.32 6.07
N GLU A 47 14.28 1.24 6.72
CA GLU A 47 13.85 2.27 7.68
C GLU A 47 14.67 2.25 8.97
N SER A 48 15.17 1.08 9.39
CA SER A 48 16.18 0.99 10.45
C SER A 48 17.47 1.70 10.04
N ALA A 49 17.99 1.45 8.84
CA ALA A 49 19.20 2.12 8.34
C ALA A 49 19.01 3.64 8.20
N MET A 50 17.84 4.10 7.75
CA MET A 50 17.50 5.52 7.67
C MET A 50 17.47 6.18 9.05
N SER A 51 16.97 5.48 10.07
CA SER A 51 16.93 5.97 11.45
C SER A 51 18.34 6.06 12.04
N GLU A 52 19.17 5.03 11.87
CA GLU A 52 20.58 5.05 12.28
C GLU A 52 21.39 6.15 11.57
N LEU A 53 21.08 6.41 10.29
CA LEU A 53 21.72 7.50 9.54
C LEU A 53 21.33 8.87 10.10
N ALA A 54 20.07 9.08 10.45
CA ALA A 54 19.61 10.31 11.08
C ALA A 54 20.33 10.55 12.41
N GLU A 55 20.46 9.52 13.24
CA GLU A 55 21.21 9.58 14.50
C GLU A 55 22.68 9.96 14.30
N LYS A 56 23.38 9.30 13.37
CA LYS A 56 24.79 9.58 13.05
C LYS A 56 25.01 10.99 12.51
N LEU A 57 24.02 11.55 11.80
CA LEU A 57 24.05 12.92 11.28
C LEU A 57 23.59 13.96 12.32
N GLY A 58 23.06 13.55 13.47
CA GLY A 58 22.45 14.45 14.44
C GLY A 58 21.22 15.18 13.88
N MET A 59 20.50 14.55 12.96
CA MET A 59 19.36 15.12 12.24
C MET A 59 18.05 14.48 12.74
N ASP A 60 16.97 15.26 12.76
CA ASP A 60 15.64 14.70 13.01
C ASP A 60 15.29 13.62 11.95
N PRO A 61 14.77 12.45 12.35
CA PRO A 61 14.49 11.38 11.41
C PRO A 61 13.48 11.76 10.30
N ILE A 62 12.48 12.60 10.59
CA ILE A 62 11.54 13.06 9.55
C ILE A 62 12.22 14.10 8.65
N GLU A 63 13.05 14.98 9.20
CA GLU A 63 13.81 15.96 8.40
C GLU A 63 14.72 15.27 7.38
N LEU A 64 15.43 14.20 7.77
CA LEU A 64 16.24 13.42 6.84
C LEU A 64 15.38 12.82 5.72
N ARG A 65 14.19 12.29 6.05
CA ARG A 65 13.26 11.73 5.06
C ARG A 65 12.73 12.80 4.11
N LEU A 66 12.31 13.95 4.63
CA LEU A 66 11.85 15.10 3.82
C LEU A 66 12.93 15.64 2.89
N LYS A 67 14.19 15.70 3.36
CA LYS A 67 15.32 16.12 2.53
C LYS A 67 15.53 15.21 1.32
N ASN A 68 15.27 13.91 1.48
CA ASN A 68 15.44 12.90 0.46
C ASN A 68 14.12 12.41 -0.13
N VAL A 69 12.99 13.09 0.11
CA VAL A 69 11.67 12.59 -0.30
C VAL A 69 11.57 12.52 -1.81
N ILE A 70 10.99 11.43 -2.30
CA ILE A 70 10.70 11.25 -3.72
C ILE A 70 9.57 12.18 -4.18
N ARG A 71 9.63 12.66 -5.42
CA ARG A 71 8.60 13.52 -6.03
C ARG A 71 8.10 12.95 -7.35
N PRO A 72 6.90 13.37 -7.82
CA PRO A 72 6.38 12.92 -9.10
C PRO A 72 7.39 13.16 -10.23
N GLY A 73 7.64 12.14 -11.05
CA GLY A 73 8.64 12.15 -12.11
C GLY A 73 10.05 11.69 -11.71
N ASP A 74 10.39 11.63 -10.42
CA ASP A 74 11.63 11.00 -9.98
C ASP A 74 11.62 9.50 -10.32
N ARG A 75 12.80 8.91 -10.54
CA ARG A 75 12.92 7.51 -10.91
C ARG A 75 12.85 6.61 -9.68
N LEU A 76 11.96 5.62 -9.73
CA LEU A 76 11.95 4.51 -8.78
C LEU A 76 13.18 3.60 -8.99
N PRO A 77 13.51 2.71 -8.03
CA PRO A 77 14.57 1.70 -8.21
C PRO A 77 14.39 0.84 -9.48
N THR A 78 13.16 0.71 -9.96
CA THR A 78 12.82 0.01 -11.22
C THR A 78 13.16 0.81 -12.49
N GLY A 79 13.55 2.08 -12.34
CA GLY A 79 13.78 3.03 -13.43
C GLY A 79 12.51 3.73 -13.94
N VAL A 80 11.33 3.29 -13.52
CA VAL A 80 10.05 3.88 -13.92
C VAL A 80 9.83 5.21 -13.21
N PRO A 81 9.39 6.27 -13.91
CA PRO A 81 9.02 7.53 -13.25
C PRO A 81 7.88 7.34 -12.26
N LEU A 82 8.02 7.92 -11.08
CA LEU A 82 7.02 7.87 -10.04
C LEU A 82 5.76 8.66 -10.43
N LEU A 83 4.60 8.04 -10.25
CA LEU A 83 3.28 8.69 -10.34
C LEU A 83 3.01 9.57 -9.11
N PRO A 84 2.04 10.50 -9.16
CA PRO A 84 1.67 11.30 -8.00
C PRO A 84 1.53 10.47 -6.71
N THR A 85 2.21 10.92 -5.65
CA THR A 85 2.24 10.29 -4.34
C THR A 85 2.00 11.33 -3.25
N GLY A 86 1.45 10.92 -2.11
CA GLY A 86 1.26 11.76 -0.93
C GLY A 86 2.39 11.65 0.10
N CYS A 87 3.58 11.18 -0.30
CA CYS A 87 4.67 10.87 0.63
C CYS A 87 5.18 12.12 1.37
N GLU A 88 5.37 13.24 0.67
CA GLU A 88 5.86 14.48 1.28
C GLU A 88 4.81 15.08 2.23
N GLU A 89 3.54 15.01 1.86
CA GLU A 89 2.39 15.44 2.65
C GLU A 89 2.23 14.59 3.91
N MET A 90 2.40 13.26 3.79
CA MET A 90 2.37 12.34 4.92
C MET A 90 3.49 12.64 5.92
N GLU A 91 4.73 12.84 5.45
CA GLU A 91 5.86 13.20 6.32
C GLU A 91 5.64 14.54 7.03
N LYS A 92 5.14 15.56 6.31
CA LYS A 92 4.77 16.85 6.90
C LYS A 92 3.67 16.70 7.95
N ALA A 93 2.65 15.89 7.66
CA ALA A 93 1.56 15.61 8.60
C ALA A 93 2.09 14.93 9.86
N MET A 94 2.95 13.90 9.73
CA MET A 94 3.58 13.24 10.87
C MET A 94 4.41 14.20 11.70
N ARG A 95 5.25 15.04 11.08
CA ARG A 95 6.07 16.05 11.77
C ARG A 95 5.24 17.07 12.54
N SER A 96 4.12 17.50 11.94
CA SER A 96 3.22 18.49 12.55
C SER A 96 2.29 17.91 13.61
N HIS A 97 2.18 16.57 13.68
CA HIS A 97 1.23 15.91 14.57
C HIS A 97 1.60 16.17 16.05
N PRO A 98 0.63 16.52 16.93
CA PRO A 98 0.91 16.78 18.35
C PRO A 98 1.64 15.63 19.05
N HIS A 99 1.29 14.39 18.70
CA HIS A 99 1.97 13.21 19.24
C HIS A 99 3.46 13.17 18.88
N TYR A 100 3.90 13.66 17.72
CA TYR A 100 5.33 13.65 17.35
C TYR A 100 6.15 14.65 18.15
N ASN A 101 5.53 15.74 18.61
CA ASN A 101 6.18 16.81 19.35
C ASN A 101 5.97 16.71 20.87
N ALA A 102 5.12 15.79 21.33
CA ALA A 102 4.87 15.58 22.75
C ALA A 102 6.13 15.08 23.47
N PRO A 103 6.39 15.52 24.73
CA PRO A 103 7.51 15.02 25.52
C PRO A 103 7.42 13.51 25.71
N ILE A 104 8.58 12.85 25.78
CA ILE A 104 8.67 11.43 26.08
C ILE A 104 9.04 11.30 27.56
N GLU A 105 8.10 10.84 28.38
CA GLU A 105 8.25 10.80 29.85
C GLU A 105 8.47 9.38 30.38
N GLY A 106 9.35 9.24 31.37
CA GLY A 106 9.62 7.97 32.05
C GLY A 106 10.69 7.10 31.38
N PRO A 107 11.20 6.10 32.10
CA PRO A 107 12.29 5.25 31.61
C PRO A 107 11.83 4.32 30.49
N ASN A 108 12.77 3.96 29.60
CA ASN A 108 12.58 2.96 28.53
C ASN A 108 11.45 3.31 27.56
N ARG A 109 11.27 4.59 27.24
CA ARG A 109 10.31 5.07 26.24
C ARG A 109 11.01 5.66 25.04
N GLY A 110 10.45 5.42 23.87
CA GLY A 110 10.93 5.96 22.61
C GLY A 110 9.79 6.24 21.65
N ARG A 111 10.09 6.98 20.60
CA ARG A 111 9.18 7.26 19.49
C ARG A 111 9.92 6.95 18.20
N GLY A 112 9.34 6.07 17.39
CA GLY A 112 9.86 5.73 16.08
C GLY A 112 8.96 6.27 14.99
N VAL A 113 9.55 6.53 13.83
CA VAL A 113 8.85 6.87 12.60
C VAL A 113 9.42 6.02 11.47
N ALA A 114 8.55 5.68 10.53
CA ALA A 114 8.92 4.92 9.35
C ALA A 114 7.97 5.26 8.21
N VAL A 115 8.48 5.19 6.99
CA VAL A 115 7.69 5.30 5.76
C VAL A 115 7.82 4.03 4.94
N GLY A 116 6.74 3.66 4.25
CA GLY A 116 6.74 2.52 3.34
C GLY A 116 5.97 2.86 2.08
N PHE A 117 6.43 2.32 0.96
CA PHE A 117 5.75 2.43 -0.32
C PHE A 117 5.22 1.07 -0.77
N TRP A 118 3.94 1.00 -1.10
CA TRP A 118 3.34 -0.16 -1.74
C TRP A 118 2.55 0.29 -2.95
N GLY A 119 2.93 -0.24 -4.12
CA GLY A 119 2.20 0.04 -5.35
C GLY A 119 0.84 -0.66 -5.35
N ASN A 120 -0.13 -0.07 -6.04
CA ASN A 120 -1.37 -0.77 -6.37
C ASN A 120 -1.12 -1.61 -7.63
N ALA A 121 -1.22 -2.93 -7.49
CA ALA A 121 -1.36 -3.82 -8.64
C ALA A 121 -2.85 -3.95 -8.99
N GLY A 122 -3.15 -3.99 -10.29
CA GLY A 122 -4.48 -4.28 -10.78
C GLY A 122 -4.42 -5.48 -11.72
N ASN A 123 -5.41 -6.37 -11.61
CA ASN A 123 -5.65 -7.42 -12.60
C ASN A 123 -6.99 -7.14 -13.28
N SER A 124 -7.32 -7.94 -14.30
CA SER A 124 -8.66 -7.94 -14.88
C SER A 124 -9.71 -8.20 -13.78
N SER A 125 -10.77 -7.40 -13.76
CA SER A 125 -11.90 -7.56 -12.84
C SER A 125 -13.19 -7.48 -13.64
N SER A 126 -14.21 -8.22 -13.19
CA SER A 126 -15.53 -8.16 -13.77
C SER A 126 -16.62 -8.15 -12.69
N ALA A 127 -17.71 -7.47 -13.02
CA ALA A 127 -18.92 -7.44 -12.21
C ALA A 127 -20.14 -7.34 -13.11
N THR A 128 -21.25 -7.91 -12.65
CA THR A 128 -22.56 -7.80 -13.29
C THR A 128 -23.48 -7.04 -12.36
N VAL A 129 -24.14 -6.01 -12.89
CA VAL A 129 -25.11 -5.19 -12.16
C VAL A 129 -26.47 -5.38 -12.82
N SER A 130 -27.52 -5.60 -12.02
CA SER A 130 -28.88 -5.76 -12.51
C SER A 130 -29.88 -5.05 -11.60
N VAL A 131 -30.88 -4.41 -12.20
CA VAL A 131 -31.99 -3.80 -11.46
C VAL A 131 -33.10 -4.85 -11.31
N THR A 132 -33.57 -5.02 -10.08
CA THR A 132 -34.65 -5.97 -9.76
C THR A 132 -36.00 -5.26 -9.75
N ALA A 133 -37.09 -6.05 -9.82
CA ALA A 133 -38.45 -5.50 -9.91
C ALA A 133 -38.89 -4.68 -8.68
N ASP A 134 -38.26 -4.87 -7.53
CA ASP A 134 -38.46 -4.08 -6.30
C ASP A 134 -37.72 -2.73 -6.34
N GLY A 135 -37.02 -2.40 -7.43
CA GLY A 135 -36.23 -1.17 -7.58
C GLY A 135 -34.83 -1.25 -6.97
N GLY A 136 -34.49 -2.36 -6.31
CA GLY A 136 -33.14 -2.59 -5.79
C GLY A 136 -32.13 -2.97 -6.88
N VAL A 137 -30.86 -3.01 -6.51
CA VAL A 137 -29.76 -3.35 -7.41
C VAL A 137 -29.02 -4.58 -6.91
N THR A 138 -28.85 -5.59 -7.74
CA THR A 138 -27.94 -6.71 -7.47
C THR A 138 -26.58 -6.41 -8.10
N LEU A 139 -25.50 -6.65 -7.35
CA LEU A 139 -24.13 -6.54 -7.82
C LEU A 139 -23.41 -7.86 -7.57
N VAL A 140 -23.00 -8.53 -8.64
CA VAL A 140 -22.23 -9.78 -8.59
C VAL A 140 -20.81 -9.47 -9.03
N THR A 141 -19.81 -9.74 -8.18
CA THR A 141 -18.38 -9.58 -8.53
C THR A 141 -17.66 -10.91 -8.49
N GLY A 142 -16.66 -11.09 -9.36
CA GLY A 142 -15.77 -12.26 -9.31
C GLY A 142 -14.63 -12.13 -8.31
N SER A 143 -14.40 -10.94 -7.76
CA SER A 143 -13.33 -10.71 -6.78
C SER A 143 -13.77 -11.22 -5.41
N VAL A 144 -12.94 -12.07 -4.81
CA VAL A 144 -13.25 -12.66 -3.50
C VAL A 144 -13.19 -11.58 -2.43
N ASP A 145 -14.19 -11.54 -1.57
CA ASP A 145 -14.22 -10.57 -0.48
C ASP A 145 -13.48 -11.09 0.74
N ILE A 146 -12.25 -10.61 0.93
CA ILE A 146 -11.40 -10.92 2.10
C ILE A 146 -11.23 -9.74 3.05
N GLY A 147 -11.85 -8.59 2.77
CA GLY A 147 -11.50 -7.34 3.44
C GLY A 147 -12.49 -6.18 3.28
N GLY A 148 -13.71 -6.44 2.82
CA GLY A 148 -14.76 -5.43 2.64
C GLY A 148 -15.00 -5.00 1.19
N THR A 149 -14.52 -5.77 0.21
CA THR A 149 -14.62 -5.44 -1.22
C THR A 149 -16.08 -5.33 -1.68
N ARG A 150 -16.99 -6.17 -1.15
CA ARG A 150 -18.42 -6.07 -1.47
C ARG A 150 -19.02 -4.74 -1.07
N ALA A 151 -18.72 -4.28 0.14
CA ALA A 151 -19.21 -3.00 0.65
C ALA A 151 -18.65 -1.83 -0.17
N SER A 152 -17.35 -1.85 -0.47
CA SER A 152 -16.74 -0.79 -1.31
C SER A 152 -17.31 -0.74 -2.72
N LEU A 153 -17.55 -1.90 -3.36
CA LEU A 153 -18.13 -1.94 -4.70
C LEU A 153 -19.60 -1.53 -4.70
N ALA A 154 -20.35 -1.87 -3.65
CA ALA A 154 -21.73 -1.40 -3.48
C ALA A 154 -21.79 0.13 -3.38
N MET A 155 -20.92 0.74 -2.56
CA MET A 155 -20.83 2.20 -2.47
C MET A 155 -20.47 2.86 -3.81
N GLN A 156 -19.54 2.27 -4.57
CA GLN A 156 -19.18 2.77 -5.90
C GLN A 156 -20.34 2.69 -6.90
N ALA A 157 -21.05 1.56 -6.93
CA ALA A 157 -22.21 1.39 -7.80
C ALA A 157 -23.35 2.35 -7.41
N ALA A 158 -23.61 2.49 -6.12
CA ALA A 158 -24.63 3.39 -5.58
C ALA A 158 -24.36 4.86 -5.94
N GLU A 159 -23.11 5.32 -5.80
CA GLU A 159 -22.68 6.68 -6.18
C GLU A 159 -22.97 6.97 -7.66
N VAL A 160 -22.61 6.03 -8.54
CA VAL A 160 -22.85 6.17 -10.00
C VAL A 160 -24.34 6.19 -10.34
N LEU A 161 -25.15 5.44 -9.60
CA LEU A 161 -26.59 5.32 -9.82
C LEU A 161 -27.41 6.40 -9.08
N GLY A 162 -26.80 7.17 -8.17
CA GLY A 162 -27.48 8.18 -7.37
C GLY A 162 -28.44 7.61 -6.33
N ILE A 163 -28.15 6.42 -5.80
CA ILE A 163 -28.95 5.72 -4.78
C ILE A 163 -28.14 5.50 -3.49
N THR A 164 -28.77 4.92 -2.46
CA THR A 164 -28.05 4.57 -1.23
C THR A 164 -27.28 3.26 -1.39
N ALA A 165 -26.22 3.06 -0.61
CA ALA A 165 -25.45 1.82 -0.66
C ALA A 165 -26.30 0.61 -0.20
N GLU A 166 -27.28 0.86 0.66
CA GLU A 166 -28.25 -0.10 1.17
C GLU A 166 -29.21 -0.61 0.08
N ASP A 167 -29.43 0.17 -0.99
CA ASP A 167 -30.21 -0.25 -2.16
C ASP A 167 -29.44 -1.25 -3.05
N VAL A 168 -28.14 -1.42 -2.82
CA VAL A 168 -27.28 -2.35 -3.55
C VAL A 168 -27.02 -3.61 -2.73
N ARG A 169 -27.29 -4.77 -3.33
CA ARG A 169 -27.08 -6.10 -2.75
C ARG A 169 -25.86 -6.77 -3.40
N PRO A 170 -24.65 -6.59 -2.83
CA PRO A 170 -23.42 -7.15 -3.38
C PRO A 170 -23.23 -8.63 -3.01
N SER A 171 -22.73 -9.43 -3.95
CA SER A 171 -22.39 -10.84 -3.76
C SER A 171 -21.13 -11.21 -4.54
N VAL A 172 -20.43 -12.25 -4.07
CA VAL A 172 -19.31 -12.85 -4.81
C VAL A 172 -19.88 -14.01 -5.62
N GLY A 173 -19.73 -13.95 -6.94
CA GLY A 173 -20.24 -14.94 -7.87
C GLY A 173 -19.35 -16.18 -7.96
N ASP A 174 -19.93 -17.31 -8.38
CA ASP A 174 -19.17 -18.46 -8.87
C ASP A 174 -18.63 -18.22 -10.29
N THR A 175 -17.81 -19.15 -10.78
CA THR A 175 -17.17 -19.04 -12.10
C THR A 175 -18.14 -19.15 -13.29
N ALA A 176 -19.41 -19.51 -13.08
CA ALA A 176 -20.44 -19.53 -14.12
C ALA A 176 -21.26 -18.23 -14.15
N SER A 177 -21.29 -17.49 -13.04
CA SER A 177 -22.12 -16.30 -12.84
C SER A 177 -21.43 -14.98 -13.18
N VAL A 178 -20.12 -14.98 -13.43
CA VAL A 178 -19.34 -13.76 -13.66
C VAL A 178 -18.22 -13.99 -14.68
N GLY A 179 -17.81 -12.92 -15.36
CA GLY A 179 -16.70 -12.97 -16.32
C GLY A 179 -15.36 -13.30 -15.68
N TRP A 180 -14.33 -13.44 -16.52
CA TRP A 180 -12.97 -13.65 -16.04
C TRP A 180 -12.55 -12.56 -15.05
N THR A 181 -12.10 -13.00 -13.88
CA THR A 181 -11.60 -12.15 -12.81
C THR A 181 -10.26 -12.69 -12.34
N GLY A 182 -9.27 -11.81 -12.24
CA GLY A 182 -7.94 -12.14 -11.77
C GLY A 182 -7.91 -12.41 -10.27
N GLN A 183 -6.72 -12.80 -9.78
CA GLN A 183 -6.52 -13.08 -8.37
C GLN A 183 -6.73 -11.82 -7.52
N THR A 184 -7.43 -11.99 -6.39
CA THR A 184 -7.54 -11.02 -5.30
C THR A 184 -6.36 -11.10 -4.35
#